data_AF-A0A7L9IZP9-F1
#
_entry.id   AF-A0A7L9IZP9-F1
#
_cell.length_a   1.000
_cell.length_b   1.000
_cell.length_c   1.000
_cell.angle_alpha   90.00
_cell.angle_beta   90.00
_cell.angle_gamma   90.00
#
_symmetry.space_group_name_H-M   'P 1'
#
loop_
_entity.id
_entity.type
_entity.pdbx_description
1 polymer ?
#
loop_
_entity_poly.entity_id
_entity_poly.type
_entity_poly.pdbx_seq_one_letter_code
_entity_poly.pdbx_strand_id
1 'polypeptide(L)'
;MAWLGMNLETVKGELPKWQNLAEELNGVINNVNTQVQQANEAWNGPDSEKFVSEWEGQHRPALEKIKALIEQLCEQLQSDIQQQAEVSGS
;
A
#
# COMPACT_ATOMS: atom_id res chain seq x y z
N MET A 1 1.59 7.04 -33.10
CA MET A 1 1.18 5.65 -33.42
C MET A 1 0.27 5.17 -32.31
N ALA A 2 -0.86 4.55 -32.65
CA ALA A 2 -1.81 4.02 -31.67
C ALA A 2 -1.38 2.61 -31.24
N TRP A 3 -1.31 2.36 -29.93
CA TRP A 3 -1.02 1.03 -29.38
C TRP A 3 -2.27 0.14 -29.46
N LEU A 4 -2.08 -1.13 -29.80
CA LEU A 4 -3.12 -2.17 -29.67
C LEU A 4 -2.70 -3.05 -28.48
N GLY A 5 -3.41 -2.94 -27.35
CA GLY A 5 -3.01 -3.56 -26.08
C GLY A 5 -2.32 -2.59 -25.11
N MET A 6 -1.37 -3.09 -24.31
CA MET A 6 -0.65 -2.32 -23.29
C MET A 6 0.54 -1.54 -23.87
N ASN A 7 0.68 -0.26 -23.50
CA ASN A 7 1.94 0.44 -23.68
C ASN A 7 2.95 -0.01 -22.61
N LEU A 8 3.77 -1.00 -22.96
CA LEU A 8 4.73 -1.64 -22.05
C LEU A 8 5.68 -0.65 -21.37
N GLU A 9 6.18 0.36 -22.09
CA GLU A 9 7.13 1.33 -21.53
C GLU A 9 6.46 2.18 -20.44
N THR A 10 5.28 2.74 -20.74
CA THR A 10 4.53 3.54 -19.78
C THR A 10 4.15 2.73 -18.55
N VAL A 11 3.62 1.51 -18.75
CA VAL A 11 3.16 0.68 -17.64
C VAL A 11 4.31 0.17 -16.77
N LYS A 12 5.45 -0.20 -17.38
CA LYS A 12 6.69 -0.49 -16.64
C LYS A 12 7.17 0.71 -15.82
N GLY A 13 6.96 1.93 -16.32
CA GLY A 13 7.30 3.17 -15.60
C GLY A 13 6.38 3.48 -14.41
N GLU A 14 5.15 2.98 -14.40
CA GLU A 14 4.20 3.18 -13.29
C GLU A 14 4.41 2.18 -12.15
N LEU A 15 4.82 0.94 -12.45
CA LEU A 15 4.98 -0.12 -11.44
C LEU A 15 5.86 0.29 -10.24
N PRO A 16 7.05 0.90 -10.40
CA PRO A 16 7.86 1.35 -9.27
C PRO A 16 7.17 2.43 -8.42
N LYS A 17 6.31 3.27 -9.02
CA LYS A 17 5.57 4.29 -8.28
C LYS A 17 4.54 3.66 -7.36
N TRP A 18 3.89 2.59 -7.80
CA TRP A 18 2.90 1.86 -6.98
C TRP A 18 3.57 1.09 -5.85
N GLN A 19 4.75 0.52 -6.11
CA GLN A 19 5.59 -0.08 -5.08
C GLN A 19 5.98 0.96 -4.01
N ASN A 20 6.43 2.15 -4.43
CA ASN A 20 6.75 3.25 -3.52
C ASN A 20 5.52 3.67 -2.68
N LEU A 21 4.31 3.72 -3.27
CA LEU A 21 3.09 4.05 -2.52
C LEU A 21 2.79 3.03 -1.40
N ALA A 22 3.05 1.74 -1.64
CA ALA A 22 2.90 0.72 -0.60
C ALA A 22 3.92 0.90 0.54
N GLU A 23 5.16 1.26 0.22
CA GLU A 23 6.21 1.56 1.19
C GLU A 23 5.90 2.83 1.99
N GLU A 24 5.47 3.90 1.33
CA GLU A 24 5.04 5.15 1.97
C GLU A 24 3.88 4.91 2.93
N LEU A 25 2.88 4.13 2.52
CA LEU A 25 1.75 3.76 3.38
C LEU A 25 2.21 2.96 4.60
N ASN A 26 3.16 2.04 4.43
CA ASN A 26 3.77 1.33 5.55
C ASN A 26 4.48 2.29 6.53
N GLY A 27 5.18 3.30 6.00
CA GLY A 27 5.76 4.38 6.79
C GLY A 27 4.72 5.16 7.60
N VAL A 28 3.59 5.52 6.98
CA VAL A 28 2.47 6.19 7.65
C VAL A 28 1.90 5.33 8.77
N ILE A 29 1.65 4.04 8.52
CA ILE A 29 1.13 3.10 9.53
C ILE A 29 2.05 3.06 10.76
N ASN A 30 3.36 2.94 10.56
CA ASN A 30 4.34 2.87 11.64
C ASN A 30 4.44 4.18 12.44
N ASN A 31 4.41 5.32 11.74
CA ASN A 31 4.45 6.65 12.35
C ASN A 31 3.22 6.91 13.20
N VAL A 32 2.02 6.63 12.68
CA VAL A 32 0.77 6.78 13.44
C VAL A 32 0.76 5.84 14.63
N ASN A 33 1.19 4.58 14.46
CA ASN A 33 1.27 3.64 15.57
C ASN A 33 2.17 4.17 16.70
N THR A 34 3.35 4.71 16.35
CA THR A 34 4.27 5.32 17.34
C THR A 34 3.60 6.48 18.08
N GLN A 35 2.92 7.38 17.35
CA GLN A 35 2.26 8.54 17.94
C GLN A 35 1.06 8.15 18.82
N VAL A 36 0.31 7.11 18.45
CA VAL A 36 -0.79 6.56 19.28
C VAL A 36 -0.25 6.05 20.61
N GLN A 37 0.87 5.32 20.60
CA GLN A 37 1.48 4.81 21.83
C GLN A 37 2.03 5.95 22.70
N GLN A 38 2.69 6.95 22.10
CA GLN A 38 3.16 8.14 22.82
C GLN A 38 2.01 8.94 23.44
N ALA A 39 0.89 9.09 22.73
CA ALA A 39 -0.30 9.74 23.26
C ALA A 39 -0.86 8.96 24.46
N ASN A 40 -0.91 7.62 24.37
CA ASN A 40 -1.38 6.76 25.45
C ASN A 40 -0.51 6.87 26.73
N GLU A 41 0.81 6.98 26.58
CA GLU A 41 1.73 7.20 27.72
C GLU A 41 1.49 8.54 28.43
N ALA A 42 1.06 9.57 27.70
CA ALA A 42 0.80 10.90 28.22
C ALA A 42 -0.66 11.10 28.68
N TRP A 43 -1.56 10.17 28.34
CA TRP A 43 -3.00 10.27 28.59
C TRP A 43 -3.50 9.00 29.28
N ASN A 44 -3.68 9.08 30.60
CA ASN A 44 -4.19 7.95 31.38
C ASN A 44 -5.72 8.01 31.49
N GLY A 45 -6.38 6.89 31.24
CA GLY A 45 -7.81 6.70 31.52
C GLY A 45 -8.56 5.99 30.39
N PRO A 46 -9.86 5.70 30.61
CA PRO A 46 -10.68 4.89 29.71
C PRO A 46 -10.78 5.44 28.28
N ASP A 47 -10.74 6.76 28.11
CA ASP A 47 -10.82 7.38 26.78
C ASP A 47 -9.55 7.13 25.96
N SER A 48 -8.38 7.08 26.61
CA SER A 48 -7.10 6.74 25.98
C SER A 48 -7.06 5.28 25.56
N GLU A 49 -7.49 4.40 26.46
CA GLU A 49 -7.64 2.96 26.17
C GLU A 49 -8.58 2.73 24.98
N LYS A 50 -9.70 3.46 24.93
CA LYS A 50 -10.65 3.41 23.82
C LYS A 50 -10.01 3.89 22.52
N PHE A 51 -9.27 5.01 22.55
CA PHE A 51 -8.58 5.54 21.38
C PHE A 51 -7.55 4.56 20.82
N VAL A 52 -6.74 3.94 21.69
CA VAL A 52 -5.79 2.88 21.28
C VAL A 52 -6.54 1.68 20.70
N SER A 53 -7.64 1.26 21.35
CA SER A 53 -8.45 0.14 20.86
C SER A 53 -9.07 0.42 19.48
N GLU A 54 -9.50 1.64 19.19
CA GLU A 54 -10.03 2.04 17.89
C GLU A 54 -8.91 2.03 16.82
N TRP A 55 -7.72 2.54 17.16
CA TRP A 55 -6.55 2.46 16.28
C TRP A 55 -6.19 1.01 15.94
N GLU A 56 -6.02 0.16 16.95
CA GLU A 56 -5.57 -1.23 16.77
C GLU A 56 -6.64 -2.13 16.17
N GLY A 57 -7.91 -1.92 16.52
CA GLY A 57 -9.02 -2.78 16.12
C GLY A 57 -9.64 -2.43 14.77
N GLN A 58 -9.53 -1.18 14.33
CA GLN A 58 -10.22 -0.71 13.11
C GLN A 58 -9.28 -0.04 12.12
N HIS A 59 -8.54 0.97 12.54
CA HIS A 59 -7.81 1.84 11.61
C HIS A 59 -6.54 1.20 11.07
N ARG A 60 -5.67 0.67 11.95
CA ARG A 60 -4.42 0.01 11.53
C ARG A 60 -4.70 -1.18 10.59
N PRO A 61 -5.60 -2.12 10.92
CA PRO A 61 -5.89 -3.25 10.02
C PRO A 61 -6.48 -2.82 8.67
N ALA A 62 -7.29 -1.75 8.63
CA ALA A 62 -7.83 -1.23 7.38
C ALA A 62 -6.72 -0.69 6.46
N LEU A 63 -5.74 0.02 7.02
CA LEU A 63 -4.59 0.54 6.27
C LEU A 63 -3.66 -0.61 5.81
N GLU A 64 -3.40 -1.60 6.68
CA GLU A 64 -2.65 -2.80 6.32
C GLU A 64 -3.32 -3.57 5.17
N LYS A 65 -4.65 -3.66 5.18
CA LYS A 65 -5.41 -4.26 4.07
C LYS A 65 -5.25 -3.47 2.78
N ILE A 66 -5.27 -2.14 2.83
CA ILE A 66 -5.04 -1.29 1.64
C ILE A 66 -3.63 -1.51 1.10
N LYS A 67 -2.61 -1.53 1.96
CA LYS A 67 -1.23 -1.85 1.58
C LYS A 67 -1.16 -3.20 0.86
N ALA A 68 -1.75 -4.24 1.44
CA ALA A 68 -1.77 -5.57 0.83
C ALA A 68 -2.46 -5.60 -0.55
N LEU A 69 -3.54 -4.83 -0.72
CA LEU A 69 -4.21 -4.69 -2.03
C LEU A 69 -3.31 -4.01 -3.07
N ILE A 70 -2.53 -2.99 -2.69
CA ILE A 70 -1.56 -2.35 -3.59
C ILE A 70 -0.46 -3.33 -3.97
N GLU A 71 0.07 -4.10 -3.02
CA GLU A 71 1.08 -5.13 -3.29
C GLU A 71 0.57 -6.19 -4.26
N GLN A 72 -0.67 -6.67 -4.08
CA GLN A 72 -1.31 -7.61 -5.00
C GLN A 72 -1.50 -7.02 -6.41
N LEU A 73 -1.87 -5.74 -6.51
CA LEU A 73 -1.99 -5.06 -7.80
C LEU A 73 -0.62 -4.94 -8.50
N CYS A 74 0.45 -4.67 -7.75
CA CYS A 74 1.82 -4.66 -8.28
C CYS A 74 2.24 -6.04 -8.82
N GLU A 75 1.96 -7.10 -8.08
CA GLU A 75 2.26 -8.49 -8.51
C GLU A 75 1.49 -8.85 -9.78
N GLN A 76 0.19 -8.55 -9.83
CA GLN A 76 -0.63 -8.78 -11.02
C GLN A 76 -0.12 -7.98 -12.22
N LEU A 77 0.17 -6.69 -12.03
CA LEU A 77 0.67 -5.83 -13.10
C LEU A 77 2.03 -6.31 -13.62
N GLN A 78 2.91 -6.80 -12.74
CA GLN A 78 4.18 -7.38 -13.14
C GLN A 78 4.00 -8.65 -14.00
N SER A 79 3.06 -9.52 -13.62
CA SER A 79 2.69 -10.69 -14.43
C SER A 79 2.15 -10.28 -15.81
N ASP A 80 1.25 -9.30 -15.86
CA ASP A 80 0.64 -8.84 -17.11
C ASP A 80 1.69 -8.21 -18.06
N ILE A 81 2.62 -7.43 -17.51
CA ILE A 81 3.76 -6.88 -18.25
C ILE A 81 4.60 -7.99 -18.86
N GLN A 82 4.87 -9.06 -18.11
CA GLN A 82 5.68 -10.18 -18.58
C GLN A 82 4.98 -10.93 -19.71
N GLN A 83 3.71 -11.29 -19.53
CA GLN A 83 2.91 -11.96 -20.56
C GLN A 83 2.81 -11.13 -21.84
N GLN A 84 2.57 -9.82 -21.71
CA GLN A 84 2.50 -8.94 -22.86
C GLN A 84 3.86 -8.82 -23.58
N ALA A 85 4.97 -8.79 -22.84
CA ALA A 85 6.31 -8.75 -23.45
C ALA A 85 6.63 -10.03 -24.24
N GLU A 86 6.17 -11.19 -23.77
CA GLU A 86 6.32 -12.47 -24.47
C GLU A 86 5.47 -12.51 -25.76
N VAL A 87 4.19 -12.09 -25.69
CA VAL A 87 3.28 -12.10 -26.85
C VAL A 87 3.67 -11.04 -27.89
N SER A 88 4.06 -9.83 -27.47
CA SER A 88 4.44 -8.75 -28.39
C SER A 88 5.88 -8.84 -28.90
N GLY A 89 6.73 -9.64 -28.27
CA GLY A 89 8.07 -9.96 -28.75
C GLY A 89 8.11 -11.13 -29.75
N SER A 90 6.98 -11.80 -29.96
CA SER A 90 6.75 -12.85 -30.97
C SER A 90 6.27 -12.24 -32.29
#